data_AF-A0A1H9XMU0-F1
#
_entry.id   AF-A0A1H9XMU0-F1
#
_cell.length_a   1.000
_cell.length_b   1.000
_cell.length_c   1.000
_cell.angle_alpha   90.00
_cell.angle_beta   90.00
_cell.angle_gamma   90.00
#
_symmetry.space_group_name_H-M   'P 1'
#
loop_
_entity.id
_entity.type
_entity.pdbx_description
1 polymer ?
#
loop_
_entity_poly.entity_id
_entity_poly.type
_entity_poly.pdbx_seq_one_letter_code
_entity_poly.pdbx_strand_id
1 'polypeptide(L)'
;MTTPRKPRPRPRTDAPFLVGDRVKGTTYVTPEGYRHERREPFEGVVVQVGSGYAGVDAEQAFVWVRLADHTERQALVVETELASEADDK
;
A
#
# COMPACT_ATOMS: atom_id res chain seq x y z
N MET A 1 -10.86 34.87 -7.56
CA MET A 1 -9.73 34.11 -8.12
C MET A 1 -9.26 33.16 -7.02
N THR A 2 -9.71 31.90 -7.05
CA THR A 2 -9.43 30.92 -5.98
C THR A 2 -8.17 30.14 -6.35
N THR A 3 -7.07 30.41 -5.65
CA THR A 3 -5.80 29.68 -5.82
C THR A 3 -6.02 28.18 -5.55
N PRO A 4 -5.53 27.26 -6.39
CA PRO A 4 -5.60 25.84 -6.08
C PRO A 4 -4.71 25.59 -4.85
N ARG A 5 -5.30 25.05 -3.78
CA ARG A 5 -4.56 24.66 -2.59
C ARG A 5 -3.63 23.51 -3.00
N LYS A 6 -2.33 23.80 -3.17
CA LYS A 6 -1.30 22.75 -3.20
C LYS A 6 -1.55 21.83 -2.00
N PRO A 7 -1.61 20.49 -2.20
CA PRO A 7 -1.70 19.58 -1.07
C PRO A 7 -0.51 19.85 -0.15
N ARG A 8 -0.80 20.17 1.12
CA ARG A 8 0.23 20.36 2.13
C ARG A 8 0.97 19.03 2.29
N PRO A 9 2.31 18.99 2.30
CA PRO A 9 3.02 17.80 2.73
C PRO A 9 2.64 17.55 4.19
N ARG A 10 1.87 16.47 4.42
CA ARG A 10 1.54 15.98 5.75
C ARG A 10 2.78 15.30 6.33
N PRO A 11 2.97 15.30 7.66
CA PRO A 11 4.16 14.72 8.28
C PRO A 11 4.37 13.30 7.78
N ARG A 12 5.55 13.04 7.19
CA ARG A 12 6.00 11.69 6.85
C ARG A 12 6.24 10.98 8.18
N THR A 13 5.26 10.22 8.65
CA THR A 13 5.62 8.97 9.34
C THR A 13 6.40 8.17 8.29
N ASP A 14 7.58 7.65 8.61
CA ASP A 14 8.56 6.98 7.72
C ASP A 14 8.04 5.95 6.68
N ALA A 15 6.74 5.66 6.61
CA ALA A 15 6.16 4.79 5.62
C ALA A 15 6.01 5.48 4.24
N PRO A 16 6.44 4.82 3.15
CA PRO A 16 6.42 5.39 1.80
C PRO A 16 5.03 5.47 1.14
N PHE A 17 3.97 5.00 1.81
CA PHE A 17 2.59 5.04 1.33
C PHE A 17 1.66 5.71 2.33
N LEU A 18 0.58 6.31 1.81
CA LEU A 18 -0.49 6.90 2.59
C LEU A 18 -1.81 6.19 2.33
N VAL A 19 -2.70 6.20 3.33
CA VAL A 19 -4.09 5.77 3.14
C VAL A 19 -4.75 6.61 2.04
N GLY A 20 -5.34 5.93 1.05
CA GLY A 20 -5.92 6.53 -0.14
C GLY A 20 -5.02 6.46 -1.38
N ASP A 21 -3.73 6.14 -1.24
CA ASP A 21 -2.86 5.96 -2.41
C ASP A 21 -3.28 4.74 -3.22
N ARG A 22 -3.26 4.87 -4.55
CA ARG A 22 -3.39 3.73 -5.45
C ARG A 22 -2.04 3.06 -5.57
N VAL A 23 -2.00 1.75 -5.34
CA VAL A 23 -0.79 0.96 -5.33
C VAL A 23 -0.99 -0.34 -6.09
N LYS A 24 0.12 -0.89 -6.58
CA LYS A 24 0.18 -2.25 -7.11
C LYS A 24 1.34 -2.99 -6.45
N GLY A 25 1.24 -4.31 -6.39
CA GLY A 25 2.25 -5.12 -5.72
C GLY A 25 1.91 -6.60 -5.80
N THR A 26 2.58 -7.37 -4.95
CA THR A 26 2.33 -8.81 -4.81
C THR A 26 1.84 -9.12 -3.41
N THR A 27 0.77 -9.93 -3.29
CA THR A 27 0.23 -10.29 -1.99
C THR A 27 1.31 -10.96 -1.13
N TYR A 28 1.33 -10.57 0.14
CA TYR A 28 2.11 -11.23 1.16
C TYR A 28 1.39 -12.52 1.55
N VAL A 29 2.14 -13.62 1.56
CA VAL A 29 1.70 -14.91 2.09
C VAL A 29 2.68 -15.27 3.19
N THR A 30 2.17 -15.63 4.37
CA THR A 30 3.03 -16.04 5.48
C THR A 30 3.80 -17.31 5.10
N PRO A 31 4.99 -17.55 5.69
CA PRO A 31 5.76 -18.77 5.42
C PRO A 31 4.96 -20.06 5.63
N GLU A 32 4.05 -20.05 6.61
CA GLU A 32 3.13 -21.16 6.90
C GLU A 32 2.08 -21.35 5.79
N GLY A 33 1.62 -20.25 5.18
CA GLY A 33 0.63 -20.23 4.11
C GLY A 33 1.14 -20.66 2.74
N TYR A 34 2.46 -20.66 2.49
CA TYR A 34 3.02 -20.96 1.15
C TYR A 34 2.65 -22.33 0.55
N ARG A 35 2.22 -23.28 1.37
CA ARG A 35 1.75 -24.59 0.89
C ARG A 35 0.31 -24.54 0.33
N HIS A 36 -0.47 -23.53 0.71
CA HIS A 36 -1.90 -23.46 0.46
C HIS A 36 -2.31 -22.21 -0.33
N GLU A 37 -1.53 -21.14 -0.25
CA GLU A 37 -1.81 -19.85 -0.85
C GLU A 37 -0.68 -19.44 -1.79
N ARG A 38 -1.06 -18.81 -2.90
CA ARG A 38 -0.11 -18.25 -3.85
C ARG A 38 -0.02 -16.74 -3.67
N ARG A 39 1.19 -16.24 -3.86
CA ARG A 39 1.46 -14.82 -4.04
C ARG A 39 0.86 -14.39 -5.37
N GLU A 40 -0.03 -13.40 -5.35
CA GLU A 40 -0.76 -12.92 -6.52
C GLU A 40 -0.49 -11.43 -6.73
N PRO A 41 -0.36 -10.97 -7.98
CA PRO A 41 -0.29 -9.54 -8.27
C PRO A 41 -1.63 -8.88 -7.94
N PHE A 42 -1.59 -7.66 -7.43
CA PHE A 42 -2.78 -6.87 -7.14
C PHE A 42 -2.59 -5.40 -7.54
N GLU A 43 -3.71 -4.72 -7.72
CA GLU A 43 -3.80 -3.26 -7.76
C GLU A 43 -5.01 -2.82 -6.93
N GLY A 44 -4.85 -1.78 -6.12
CA GLY A 44 -5.95 -1.28 -5.30
C GLY A 44 -5.58 -0.02 -4.53
N VAL A 45 -6.35 0.29 -3.50
CA VAL A 45 -6.21 1.51 -2.69
C VAL A 45 -5.74 1.15 -1.29
N VAL A 46 -4.69 1.83 -0.80
CA VAL A 46 -4.19 1.65 0.56
C VAL A 46 -5.27 2.06 1.56
N VAL A 47 -5.64 1.15 2.46
CA VAL A 47 -6.59 1.41 3.56
C VAL A 47 -5.91 1.49 4.92
N GLN A 48 -4.72 0.89 5.07
CA GLN A 48 -3.92 0.94 6.28
C GLN A 48 -2.45 0.73 5.97
N VAL A 49 -1.56 1.37 6.73
CA VAL A 49 -0.11 1.18 6.67
C VAL A 49 0.41 0.96 8.09
N GLY A 50 1.22 -0.08 8.28
CA GLY A 50 1.86 -0.35 9.57
C GLY A 50 2.31 -1.80 9.74
N SER A 51 3.07 -2.06 10.78
CA SER A 51 3.53 -3.41 11.14
C SER A 51 2.60 -4.15 12.10
N GLY A 52 1.63 -3.44 12.70
CA GLY A 52 0.87 -3.92 13.85
C GLY A 52 1.63 -3.91 15.18
N TYR A 53 2.92 -3.52 15.19
CA TYR A 53 3.79 -3.48 16.38
C TYR A 53 4.59 -2.17 16.46
N ALA A 54 4.64 -1.56 17.65
CA ALA A 54 5.44 -0.36 17.87
C ALA A 54 6.94 -0.67 17.68
N GLY A 55 7.64 0.15 16.88
CA GLY A 55 9.11 0.07 16.71
C GLY A 55 9.61 -0.81 15.57
N VAL A 56 8.74 -1.33 14.71
CA VAL A 56 9.16 -2.01 13.47
C VAL A 56 9.50 -0.96 12.41
N ASP A 57 10.61 -1.18 11.71
CA ASP A 57 11.08 -0.35 10.61
C ASP A 57 9.98 -0.19 9.54
N ALA A 58 9.81 1.04 9.06
CA ALA A 58 8.79 1.35 8.07
C ALA A 58 9.03 0.62 6.73
N GLU A 59 10.29 0.24 6.44
CA GLU A 59 10.64 -0.58 5.28
C GLU A 59 10.16 -2.03 5.44
N GLN A 60 10.01 -2.53 6.67
CA GLN A 60 9.47 -3.87 6.96
C GLN A 60 7.99 -3.85 7.32
N ALA A 61 7.32 -2.70 7.21
CA ALA A 61 5.90 -2.57 7.50
C ALA A 61 5.05 -3.24 6.41
N PHE A 62 3.80 -3.52 6.77
CA PHE A 62 2.78 -4.00 5.85
C PHE A 62 1.90 -2.85 5.36
N VAL A 63 1.36 -3.03 4.16
CA VAL A 63 0.25 -2.25 3.63
C VAL A 63 -0.96 -3.16 3.48
N TRP A 64 -2.14 -2.64 3.85
CA TRP A 64 -3.41 -3.25 3.51
C TRP A 64 -4.03 -2.46 2.38
N VAL A 65 -4.42 -3.19 1.35
CA VAL A 65 -4.90 -2.64 0.10
C VAL A 65 -6.27 -3.22 -0.17
N ARG A 66 -7.25 -2.35 -0.39
CA ARG A 66 -8.58 -2.74 -0.84
C ARG A 66 -8.60 -2.81 -2.36
N LEU A 67 -8.99 -3.97 -2.87
CA LEU A 67 -9.11 -4.23 -4.30
C LEU A 67 -10.50 -3.79 -4.83
N ALA A 68 -10.68 -3.84 -6.15
CA ALA A 68 -11.92 -3.45 -6.81
C ALA A 68 -13.12 -4.36 -6.46
N ASP A 69 -12.87 -5.61 -6.07
CA ASP A 69 -13.88 -6.55 -5.57
C ASP A 69 -14.22 -6.36 -4.08
N HIS A 70 -13.75 -5.26 -3.48
CA HIS A 70 -13.87 -4.92 -2.06
C HIS A 70 -13.15 -5.87 -1.10
N THR A 71 -12.36 -6.83 -1.60
CA THR A 71 -11.50 -7.64 -0.74
C THR A 71 -10.28 -6.84 -0.30
N GLU A 72 -9.71 -7.21 0.84
CA GLU A 72 -8.50 -6.59 1.39
C GLU A 72 -7.34 -7.57 1.28
N ARG A 73 -6.21 -7.09 0.77
CA ARG A 73 -4.97 -7.85 0.66
C ARG A 73 -3.85 -7.16 1.42
N GLN A 74 -3.03 -7.98 2.06
CA GLN A 74 -1.81 -7.53 2.74
C GLN A 74 -0.62 -7.67 1.79
N ALA A 75 0.29 -6.70 1.83
CA ALA A 75 1.55 -6.74 1.09
C ALA A 75 2.68 -6.11 1.91
N LEU A 76 3.92 -6.45 1.56
CA LEU A 76 5.09 -5.78 2.12
C LEU A 76 5.28 -4.43 1.43
N VAL A 77 5.65 -3.42 2.22
CA VAL A 77 5.98 -2.08 1.71
C VAL A 77 7.04 -2.15 0.60
N VAL A 78 8.10 -2.94 0.79
CA VAL A 78 9.20 -3.13 -0.17
C VAL A 78 8.80 -3.81 -1.49
N GLU A 79 7.69 -4.53 -1.52
CA GLU A 79 7.17 -5.23 -2.70
C GLU A 79 5.91 -4.55 -3.27
N THR A 80 5.67 -3.31 -2.84
CA THR A 80 4.57 -2.47 -3.29
C THR A 80 5.14 -1.23 -3.98
N GLU A 81 4.45 -0.75 -5.00
CA GLU A 81 4.78 0.51 -5.68
C GLU A 81 3.53 1.34 -5.89
N LEU A 82 3.68 2.67 -5.92
CA LEU A 82 2.58 3.56 -6.29
C LEU A 82 2.16 3.24 -7.72
N ALA A 83 0.87 2.99 -7.90
CA ALA A 83 0.30 2.89 -9.23
C ALA A 83 0.21 4.32 -9.77
N SER A 84 1.12 4.70 -10.66
CA SER A 84 0.97 5.92 -11.43
C SER A 84 -0.40 5.90 -12.09
N GLU A 85 -1.20 6.95 -11.90
CA GLU A 85 -2.30 7.21 -12.81
C GLU A 85 -1.68 7.19 -14.21
N ALA A 86 -2.15 6.27 -15.06
CA ALA A 86 -1.70 6.21 -16.43
C ALA A 86 -1.75 7.64 -17.00
N ASP A 87 -0.59 8.07 -17.51
CA ASP A 87 -0.41 9.28 -18.29
C ASP A 87 -1.60 9.36 -19.27
N ASP A 88 -2.56 10.24 -18.98
CA ASP A 88 -3.62 10.61 -19.92
C ASP A 88 -2.91 11.31 -21.06
N LYS A 89 -2.76 10.61 -22.19
CA LYS A 89 -2.18 11.15 -23.41
C LYS A 89 -2.97 10.77 -24.64
#